data_AF-A0A974TVP2-F1
#
_entry.id   AF-A0A974TVP2-F1
#
_cell.length_a   1.000
_cell.length_b   1.000
_cell.length_c   1.000
_cell.angle_alpha   90.00
_cell.angle_beta   90.00
_cell.angle_gamma   90.00
#
_symmetry.space_group_name_H-M   'P 1'
#
loop_
_entity.id
_entity.type
_entity.pdbx_description
1 polymer ?
#
loop_
_entity_poly.entity_id
_entity_poly.type
_entity_poly.pdbx_seq_one_letter_code
_entity_poly.pdbx_strand_id
1 'polypeptide(L)'
;MYYAIVILLTVALPILSIAIEYFMVPGTDVILLLGKWFVFWGVGVRLALAGFKQATSPSFTASGILGIKDPAAEKVVSELGYANLSMGLIGVLSLLWANWVPPAGLAGGLFLGLAGFKHAMNTGRNAKENLAMPTDFFVSAMIAIYLLALAVR
;
A
#
# COMPACT_ATOMS: atom_id res chain seq x y z
N MET A 1 11.13 1.32 13.98
CA MET A 1 10.98 0.41 12.82
C MET A 1 9.74 0.72 11.97
N TYR A 2 8.52 0.76 12.53
CA TYR A 2 7.29 1.03 11.77
C TYR A 2 7.37 2.25 10.82
N TYR A 3 7.68 3.44 11.36
CA TYR A 3 7.73 4.67 10.56
C TYR A 3 8.71 4.57 9.38
N ALA A 4 9.91 4.01 9.63
CA ALA A 4 10.92 3.81 8.59
C ALA A 4 10.42 2.87 7.48
N ILE A 5 9.82 1.73 7.85
CA ILE A 5 9.27 0.77 6.87
C ILE A 5 8.18 1.45 6.02
N VAL A 6 7.27 2.19 6.65
CA VAL A 6 6.20 2.88 5.90
C VAL A 6 6.78 3.88 4.91
N ILE A 7 7.71 4.75 5.33
CA ILE A 7 8.34 5.73 4.43
C ILE A 7 9.15 5.05 3.32
N LEU A 8 9.89 3.99 3.63
CA LEU A 8 10.67 3.25 2.65
C LEU A 8 9.77 2.66 1.56
N LEU A 9 8.68 1.98 1.94
CA LEU A 9 7.80 1.28 1.00
C LEU A 9 6.86 2.22 0.23
N THR A 10 6.57 3.40 0.77
CA THR A 10 5.60 4.33 0.16
C THR A 10 6.27 5.40 -0.69
N VAL A 11 7.51 5.78 -0.38
CA VAL A 11 8.21 6.89 -1.04
C VAL A 11 9.56 6.45 -1.56
N ALA A 12 10.47 6.05 -0.67
CA ALA A 12 11.89 5.93 -1.04
C ALA A 12 12.16 4.83 -2.07
N LEU A 13 11.66 3.62 -1.84
CA LEU A 13 11.90 2.47 -2.72
C LEU A 13 11.15 2.58 -4.06
N PRO A 14 9.87 2.99 -4.13
CA PRO A 14 9.22 3.23 -5.42
C PRO A 14 9.98 4.26 -6.27
N ILE A 15 10.31 5.42 -5.70
CA ILE A 15 10.99 6.51 -6.43
C ILE A 15 12.38 6.08 -6.88
N LEU A 16 13.15 5.44 -6.00
CA LEU A 16 14.49 4.97 -6.34
C LEU A 16 14.44 3.92 -7.47
N SER A 17 13.47 3.01 -7.42
CA SER A 17 13.32 1.97 -8.45
C SER A 17 12.93 2.57 -9.81
N ILE A 18 12.02 3.56 -9.82
CA ILE A 18 11.66 4.32 -11.02
C ILE A 18 12.90 5.04 -11.58
N ALA A 19 13.66 5.74 -10.73
CA ALA A 19 14.83 6.48 -11.15
C ALA A 19 15.90 5.56 -11.75
N ILE A 20 16.23 4.45 -11.08
CA ILE A 20 17.21 3.48 -11.55
C ILE A 20 16.80 2.92 -12.93
N GLU A 21 15.56 2.45 -13.08
CA GLU A 21 15.11 1.84 -14.33
C GLU A 21 15.02 2.86 -15.47
N TYR A 22 14.55 4.08 -15.18
CA TYR A 22 14.49 5.16 -16.16
C TYR A 22 15.86 5.54 -16.73
N PHE A 23 16.90 5.59 -15.89
CA PHE A 23 18.26 5.93 -16.34
C PHE A 23 19.03 4.75 -16.94
N MET A 24 18.69 3.51 -16.57
CA MET A 24 19.41 2.32 -17.05
C MET A 24 18.82 1.72 -18.32
N VAL A 25 17.53 1.92 -18.58
CA VAL A 25 16.81 1.29 -19.71
C VAL A 25 16.29 2.37 -20.66
N PRO A 26 16.92 2.58 -21.83
CA PRO A 26 16.47 3.57 -22.80
C PRO A 26 15.06 3.29 -23.32
N GLY A 27 14.28 4.36 -23.54
CA GLY A 27 12.92 4.27 -24.11
C GLY A 27 11.85 3.81 -23.11
N THR A 28 12.18 3.73 -21.82
CA THR A 28 11.24 3.28 -20.80
C THR A 28 10.13 4.29 -20.56
N ASP A 29 8.89 3.80 -20.51
CA ASP A 29 7.72 4.62 -20.26
C ASP A 29 7.52 4.90 -18.77
N VAL A 30 7.60 6.18 -18.39
CA VAL A 30 7.48 6.62 -17.00
C VAL A 30 6.14 6.23 -16.37
N ILE A 31 5.05 6.22 -17.13
CA ILE A 31 3.73 5.83 -16.60
C ILE A 31 3.72 4.33 -16.26
N LEU A 32 4.32 3.49 -17.10
CA LEU A 32 4.44 2.06 -16.82
C LEU A 32 5.35 1.79 -15.62
N LEU A 33 6.45 2.55 -15.47
CA LEU A 33 7.30 2.49 -14.28
C LEU A 33 6.57 2.90 -13.02
N LEU A 34 5.77 3.96 -13.09
CA LEU A 34 4.96 4.44 -11.97
C LEU A 34 4.02 3.33 -11.49
N GLY A 35 3.27 2.72 -12.41
CA GLY A 35 2.43 1.57 -12.11
C GLY A 35 3.21 0.41 -11.51
N LYS A 36 4.26 -0.07 -12.20
CA LYS A 36 5.08 -1.20 -11.78
C LYS A 36 5.60 -1.04 -10.35
N TRP A 37 6.24 0.09 -10.05
CA TRP A 37 6.94 0.26 -8.78
C TRP A 37 6.04 0.67 -7.62
N PHE A 38 5.00 1.47 -7.85
CA PHE A 38 4.02 1.76 -6.79
C PHE A 38 3.11 0.58 -6.50
N VAL A 39 2.74 -0.23 -7.50
CA VAL A 39 2.02 -1.49 -7.27
C VAL A 39 2.90 -2.48 -6.52
N PHE A 40 4.16 -2.65 -6.91
CA PHE A 40 5.04 -3.59 -6.21
C PHE A 40 5.31 -3.18 -4.75
N TRP A 41 5.78 -1.95 -4.52
CA TRP A 41 6.20 -1.51 -3.18
C TRP A 41 5.04 -1.01 -2.33
N GLY A 42 4.27 -0.06 -2.86
CA GLY A 42 3.23 0.67 -2.12
C GLY A 42 1.97 -0.16 -1.88
N VAL A 43 1.58 -1.01 -2.83
CA VAL A 43 0.49 -1.98 -2.67
C VAL A 43 1.04 -3.33 -2.22
N GLY A 44 1.93 -3.94 -3.00
CA GLY A 44 2.36 -5.32 -2.84
C GLY A 44 3.05 -5.59 -1.51
N VAL A 45 4.31 -5.16 -1.38
CA VAL A 45 5.14 -5.43 -0.21
C VAL A 45 4.52 -4.81 1.05
N ARG A 46 4.02 -3.57 0.96
CA ARG A 46 3.42 -2.87 2.09
C ARG A 46 2.18 -3.59 2.64
N LEU A 47 1.21 -3.93 1.79
CA LEU A 47 0.00 -4.64 2.24
C LEU A 47 0.32 -6.08 2.64
N ALA A 48 1.29 -6.75 2.00
CA ALA A 48 1.72 -8.08 2.41
C ALA A 48 2.31 -8.08 3.83
N LEU A 49 3.21 -7.14 4.14
CA LEU A 49 3.80 -7.00 5.47
C LEU A 49 2.77 -6.56 6.52
N ALA A 50 1.90 -5.62 6.18
CA ALA A 50 0.80 -5.20 7.05
C ALA A 50 -0.16 -6.36 7.33
N GLY A 51 -0.55 -7.10 6.29
CA GLY A 51 -1.45 -8.24 6.36
C GLY A 51 -0.87 -9.39 7.18
N PHE A 52 0.39 -9.73 6.94
CA PHE A 52 1.11 -10.72 7.76
C PHE A 52 1.15 -10.31 9.23
N LYS A 53 1.45 -9.04 9.52
CA LYS A 53 1.48 -8.54 10.91
C LYS A 53 0.11 -8.55 11.56
N GLN A 54 -0.95 -8.21 10.81
CA GLN A 54 -2.33 -8.20 11.28
C GLN A 54 -2.85 -9.62 11.56
N ALA A 55 -2.49 -10.60 10.73
CA ALA A 55 -2.88 -12.00 10.95
C ALA A 55 -2.13 -12.65 12.12
N THR A 56 -0.84 -12.33 12.31
CA THR A 56 0.01 -12.97 13.34
C THR A 56 0.12 -12.20 14.66
N SER A 57 -0.19 -10.91 14.65
CA SER A 57 -0.14 -10.03 15.83
C SER A 57 -1.19 -8.90 15.72
N PRO A 58 -2.49 -9.24 15.67
CA PRO A 58 -3.57 -8.28 15.43
C PRO A 58 -3.58 -7.12 16.45
N SER A 59 -3.16 -7.37 17.69
CA SER A 59 -3.04 -6.35 18.75
C SER A 59 -2.17 -5.13 18.36
N PHE A 60 -1.17 -5.32 17.49
CA PHE A 60 -0.34 -4.20 17.00
C PHE A 60 -1.17 -3.19 16.21
N THR A 61 -2.12 -3.66 15.41
CA THR A 61 -3.01 -2.79 14.64
C THR A 61 -4.22 -2.37 15.45
N ALA A 62 -4.90 -3.29 16.15
CA ALA A 62 -6.09 -2.98 16.95
C ALA A 62 -5.79 -1.91 18.01
N SER A 63 -4.88 -2.22 18.94
CA SER A 63 -4.53 -1.32 20.05
C SER A 63 -3.50 -0.29 19.65
N GLY A 64 -2.49 -0.71 18.86
CA GLY A 64 -1.31 0.10 18.59
C GLY A 64 -1.44 1.10 17.44
N ILE A 65 -2.43 0.95 16.55
CA ILE A 65 -2.70 1.87 15.44
C ILE A 65 -4.12 2.44 15.55
N LEU A 66 -5.14 1.58 15.71
CA LEU A 66 -6.55 2.00 15.76
C LEU A 66 -6.99 2.46 17.16
N GLY A 67 -6.20 2.22 18.20
CA GLY A 67 -6.53 2.60 19.57
C GLY A 67 -7.68 1.81 20.21
N ILE A 68 -8.09 0.70 19.61
CA ILE A 68 -9.20 -0.14 20.09
C ILE A 68 -8.66 -1.13 21.11
N LYS A 69 -9.11 -1.02 22.37
CA LYS A 69 -8.68 -1.89 23.48
C LYS A 69 -9.55 -3.13 23.68
N ASP A 70 -10.64 -3.26 22.92
CA ASP A 70 -11.52 -4.42 22.96
C ASP A 70 -10.83 -5.63 22.29
N PRO A 71 -10.60 -6.74 23.02
CA PRO A 71 -10.00 -7.95 22.44
C PRO A 71 -10.79 -8.52 21.25
N ALA A 72 -12.10 -8.30 21.17
CA ALA A 72 -12.91 -8.76 20.04
C ALA A 72 -12.49 -8.11 18.71
N ALA A 73 -11.87 -6.92 18.76
CA ALA A 73 -11.36 -6.26 17.57
C ALA A 73 -10.20 -7.02 16.91
N GLU A 74 -9.46 -7.84 17.65
CA GLU A 74 -8.34 -8.61 17.11
C GLU A 74 -8.79 -9.61 16.04
N LYS A 75 -9.97 -10.22 16.22
CA LYS A 75 -10.55 -11.12 15.21
C LYS A 75 -10.78 -10.39 13.88
N VAL A 76 -11.39 -9.20 13.94
CA VAL A 76 -11.65 -8.38 12.74
C VAL A 76 -10.35 -7.91 12.10
N VAL A 77 -9.36 -7.54 12.91
CA VAL A 77 -8.03 -7.16 12.41
C VAL A 77 -7.32 -8.34 11.74
N SER A 78 -7.48 -9.57 12.23
CA SER A 78 -6.92 -10.76 11.58
C SER A 78 -7.52 -11.00 10.20
N GLU A 79 -8.86 -10.87 10.07
CA GLU A 79 -9.55 -10.96 8.77
C GLU A 79 -9.10 -9.86 7.80
N LEU A 80 -8.94 -8.63 8.30
CA LEU A 80 -8.33 -7.54 7.55
C LEU A 80 -6.90 -7.88 7.11
N GLY A 81 -6.17 -8.61 7.96
CA GLY A 81 -4.85 -9.12 7.68
C GLY A 81 -4.81 -10.06 6.49
N TYR A 82 -5.75 -11.01 6.41
CA TYR A 82 -5.87 -11.91 5.26
C TYR A 82 -6.24 -11.17 3.98
N ALA A 83 -7.11 -10.16 4.06
CA ALA A 83 -7.45 -9.32 2.91
C ALA A 83 -6.21 -8.56 2.40
N ASN A 84 -5.47 -7.91 3.30
CA ASN A 84 -4.23 -7.19 2.97
C ASN A 84 -3.15 -8.11 2.43
N LEU A 85 -2.98 -9.30 3.02
CA LEU A 85 -2.02 -10.28 2.55
C LEU A 85 -2.37 -10.75 1.13
N SER A 86 -3.65 -11.01 0.86
CA SER A 86 -4.11 -11.44 -0.46
C SER A 86 -3.85 -10.39 -1.54
N MET A 87 -4.25 -9.13 -1.29
CA MET A 87 -3.99 -8.01 -2.22
C MET A 87 -2.49 -7.76 -2.37
N GLY A 88 -1.74 -7.78 -1.27
CA GLY A 88 -0.30 -7.59 -1.25
C GLY A 88 0.45 -8.63 -2.06
N LEU A 89 0.07 -9.91 -1.96
CA LEU A 89 0.69 -10.98 -2.73
C LEU A 89 0.48 -10.80 -4.23
N ILE A 90 -0.71 -10.41 -4.69
CA ILE A 90 -0.94 -10.10 -6.11
C ILE A 90 -0.05 -8.93 -6.55
N GLY A 91 0.09 -7.88 -5.72
CA GLY A 91 0.98 -6.75 -5.99
C GLY A 91 2.46 -7.15 -6.07
N VAL A 92 2.94 -8.03 -5.19
CA VAL A 92 4.31 -8.57 -5.23
C VAL A 92 4.55 -9.39 -6.50
N LEU A 93 3.61 -10.30 -6.80
CA LEU A 93 3.69 -11.19 -7.95
C LEU A 93 3.55 -10.46 -9.29
N SER A 94 3.05 -9.22 -9.30
CA SER A 94 2.96 -8.39 -10.51
C SER A 94 4.32 -8.09 -11.17
N LEU A 95 5.45 -8.25 -10.46
CA LEU A 95 6.78 -8.19 -11.08
C LEU A 95 7.04 -9.35 -12.05
N LEU A 96 6.44 -10.52 -11.80
CA LEU A 96 6.57 -11.70 -12.67
C LEU A 96 5.57 -11.64 -13.83
N TRP A 97 4.40 -11.03 -13.60
CA TRP A 97 3.32 -10.92 -14.57
C TRP A 97 2.87 -9.46 -14.70
N ALA A 98 3.46 -8.75 -15.66
CA ALA A 98 3.21 -7.30 -15.84
C ALA A 98 1.74 -6.96 -16.09
N ASN A 99 0.96 -7.85 -16.70
CA ASN A 99 -0.48 -7.70 -16.89
C ASN A 99 -1.29 -7.73 -15.58
N TRP A 100 -0.69 -8.14 -14.46
CA TRP A 100 -1.31 -8.08 -13.14
C TRP A 100 -1.18 -6.70 -12.48
N VAL A 101 -0.32 -5.81 -13.00
CA VAL A 101 -0.08 -4.48 -12.41
C VAL A 101 -1.38 -3.66 -12.34
N PRO A 102 -2.19 -3.49 -13.41
CA PRO A 102 -3.43 -2.73 -13.33
C PRO A 102 -4.46 -3.28 -12.31
N PRO A 103 -4.84 -4.57 -12.34
CA PRO A 103 -5.83 -5.08 -11.38
C PRO A 103 -5.32 -5.09 -9.93
N ALA A 104 -4.03 -5.36 -9.70
CA ALA A 104 -3.43 -5.29 -8.37
C ALA A 104 -3.43 -3.85 -7.83
N GLY A 105 -3.04 -2.91 -8.69
CA GLY A 105 -3.11 -1.48 -8.40
C GLY A 105 -4.54 -1.05 -8.08
N LEU A 106 -5.51 -1.38 -8.92
CA LEU A 106 -6.91 -1.00 -8.68
C LEU A 106 -7.43 -1.49 -7.32
N ALA A 107 -7.25 -2.77 -7.01
CA ALA A 107 -7.73 -3.34 -5.75
C ALA A 107 -7.02 -2.71 -4.54
N GLY A 108 -5.69 -2.71 -4.52
CA GLY A 108 -4.92 -2.23 -3.38
C GLY A 108 -4.92 -0.70 -3.24
N GLY A 109 -4.85 0.04 -4.35
CA GLY A 109 -4.90 1.50 -4.37
C GLY A 109 -6.26 2.03 -3.94
N LEU A 110 -7.36 1.38 -4.34
CA LEU A 110 -8.70 1.72 -3.84
C LEU A 110 -8.81 1.43 -2.34
N PHE A 111 -8.36 0.26 -1.89
CA PHE A 111 -8.36 -0.11 -0.49
C PHE A 111 -7.59 0.91 0.37
N LEU A 112 -6.38 1.31 -0.05
CA LEU A 112 -5.59 2.32 0.63
C LEU A 112 -6.29 3.68 0.64
N GLY A 113 -6.90 4.11 -0.47
CA GLY A 113 -7.66 5.37 -0.51
C GLY A 113 -8.82 5.39 0.49
N LEU A 114 -9.58 4.28 0.57
CA LEU A 114 -10.68 4.14 1.53
C LEU A 114 -10.19 4.08 2.98
N ALA A 115 -9.06 3.42 3.23
CA ALA A 115 -8.42 3.40 4.55
C ALA A 115 -7.96 4.81 4.97
N GLY A 116 -7.32 5.55 4.05
CA GLY A 116 -6.95 6.95 4.26
C GLY A 116 -8.15 7.82 4.61
N PHE A 117 -9.28 7.66 3.90
CA PHE A 117 -10.52 8.37 4.21
C PHE A 117 -11.06 8.05 5.61
N LYS A 118 -11.09 6.77 5.98
CA LYS A 118 -11.49 6.35 7.33
C LYS A 118 -10.60 6.98 8.41
N HIS A 119 -9.29 7.02 8.20
CA HIS A 119 -8.37 7.66 9.13
C HIS A 119 -8.58 9.18 9.19
N ALA A 120 -8.83 9.84 8.07
CA ALA A 120 -9.11 11.27 8.04
C ALA A 120 -10.37 11.65 8.85
N MET A 121 -11.38 10.77 8.87
CA MET A 121 -12.59 10.95 9.67
C MET A 121 -12.40 10.68 11.16
N ASN A 122 -11.30 10.03 11.57
CA ASN A 122 -11.01 9.78 12.97
C ASN A 122 -10.38 11.03 13.62
N THR A 123 -11.02 11.58 14.65
CA THR A 123 -10.51 12.74 15.39
C THR A 123 -9.58 12.37 16.54
N GLY A 124 -9.60 11.10 16.99
CA GLY A 124 -8.78 10.58 18.09
C GLY A 124 -7.47 9.90 17.67
N ARG A 125 -6.86 10.33 16.56
CA ARG A 125 -5.71 9.65 15.94
C ARG A 125 -4.44 9.73 16.78
N ASN A 126 -3.69 8.63 16.79
CA ASN A 126 -2.34 8.60 17.33
C ASN A 126 -1.27 8.88 16.25
N ALA A 127 0.00 8.96 16.66
CA ALA A 127 1.11 9.25 15.75
C ALA A 127 1.28 8.23 14.60
N LYS A 128 0.98 6.95 14.81
CA LYS A 128 1.08 5.94 13.74
C LYS A 128 -0.01 6.10 12.71
N GLU A 129 -1.22 6.44 13.15
CA GLU A 129 -2.36 6.71 12.28
C GLU A 129 -2.16 8.03 11.49
N ASN A 130 -1.55 9.04 12.13
CA ASN A 130 -1.15 10.28 11.47
C ASN A 130 -0.08 10.08 10.38
N LEU A 131 0.74 9.03 10.46
CA LEU A 131 1.62 8.65 9.35
C LEU A 131 0.90 7.76 8.32
N ALA A 132 0.06 6.83 8.77
CA ALA A 132 -0.65 5.90 7.88
C ALA A 132 -1.55 6.66 6.88
N MET A 133 -2.38 7.58 7.37
CA MET A 133 -3.32 8.33 6.55
C MET A 133 -2.71 9.02 5.31
N PRO A 134 -1.71 9.92 5.44
CA PRO A 134 -1.17 10.61 4.27
C PRO A 134 -0.45 9.65 3.32
N THR A 135 0.17 8.60 3.85
CA THR A 135 0.86 7.61 3.01
C THR A 135 -0.10 6.69 2.27
N ASP A 136 -1.26 6.39 2.86
CA ASP A 136 -2.36 5.68 2.19
C ASP A 136 -2.93 6.50 1.02
N PHE A 137 -3.21 7.78 1.25
CA PHE A 137 -3.67 8.68 0.19
C PHE A 137 -2.61 8.87 -0.90
N PHE A 138 -1.34 9.00 -0.52
CA PHE A 138 -0.26 9.17 -1.49
C PHE A 138 -0.15 7.99 -2.44
N VAL A 139 -0.10 6.75 -1.91
CA VAL A 139 -0.04 5.55 -2.76
C VAL A 139 -1.31 5.43 -3.61
N SER A 140 -2.48 5.65 -3.03
CA SER A 140 -3.76 5.62 -3.76
C SER A 140 -3.79 6.63 -4.91
N ALA A 141 -3.30 7.85 -4.69
CA ALA A 141 -3.20 8.89 -5.72
C ALA A 141 -2.23 8.51 -6.84
N MET A 142 -1.04 7.97 -6.51
CA MET A 142 -0.09 7.52 -7.53
C MET A 142 -0.68 6.40 -8.39
N ILE A 143 -1.37 5.44 -7.78
CA ILE A 143 -2.07 4.38 -8.50
C ILE A 143 -3.20 4.96 -9.37
N ALA A 144 -3.98 5.91 -8.88
CA ALA A 144 -5.04 6.55 -9.65
C ALA A 144 -4.47 7.28 -10.88
N ILE A 145 -3.37 8.02 -10.72
CA ILE A 145 -2.67 8.68 -11.83
C ILE A 145 -2.23 7.64 -12.87
N TYR A 146 -1.62 6.54 -12.44
CA TYR A 146 -1.22 5.45 -13.34
C TYR A 146 -2.41 4.88 -14.11
N LEU A 147 -3.49 4.49 -13.43
CA LEU A 147 -4.65 3.85 -14.06
C LEU A 147 -5.38 4.79 -15.01
N LEU A 148 -5.53 6.07 -14.64
CA LEU A 148 -6.13 7.08 -15.50
C LEU A 148 -5.26 7.34 -16.74
N ALA A 149 -3.95 7.46 -16.57
CA ALA A 149 -3.02 7.63 -17.69
C ALA A 149 -2.98 6.40 -18.60
N LEU A 150 -3.17 5.19 -18.05
CA LEU A 150 -3.26 3.96 -18.82
C LEU A 150 -4.55 3.88 -19.64
N ALA A 151 -5.67 4.37 -19.10
CA ALA A 151 -6.98 4.30 -19.75
C ALA A 151 -7.16 5.25 -20.94
N VAL A 152 -6.33 6.29 -21.06
CA VAL A 152 -6.39 7.29 -22.14
C VAL A 152 -5.37 7.05 -23.26
N ARG A 153 -4.71 5.89 -23.24
CA ARG A 153 -3.74 5.43 -24.26
C ARG A 153 -4.37 4.39 -25.16
#